data_AF-A0A2H6F0H4-F1
#
_entry.id   AF-A0A2H6F0H4-F1
#
_cell.length_a   1.000
_cell.length_b   1.000
_cell.length_c   1.000
_cell.angle_alpha   90.00
_cell.angle_beta   90.00
_cell.angle_gamma   90.00
#
_symmetry.space_group_name_H-M   'P 1'
#
loop_
_entity.id
_entity.type
_entity.pdbx_description
1 polymer ?
#
loop_
_entity_poly.entity_id
_entity_poly.type
_entity_poly.pdbx_seq_one_letter_code
_entity_poly.pdbx_strand_id
1 'polypeptide(L)'
;MKNKVLPEFQEYLRTKSVFHEKYIRFYAHWASKFLSFSKSNGHLSYVLQVQKFLDFLKTQKNINDWQVKQALESSQLLAVSNQPKNMKENNMKDFRELNVWEKVTTQVQSGKGT
;
A
#
# COMPACT_ATOMS: atom_id res chain seq x y z
N MET A 1 19.47 6.31 -17.65
CA MET A 1 19.53 5.28 -16.58
C MET A 1 18.15 5.18 -15.94
N LYS A 2 17.50 4.00 -15.94
CA LYS A 2 16.19 3.82 -15.30
C LYS A 2 16.39 3.87 -13.78
N ASN A 3 16.10 5.02 -13.15
CA ASN A 3 16.12 5.15 -11.69
C ASN A 3 15.13 4.15 -11.09
N LYS A 4 15.65 3.00 -10.60
CA LYS A 4 14.84 1.97 -9.97
C LYS A 4 14.50 2.42 -8.54
N VAL A 5 13.36 3.09 -8.39
CA VAL A 5 12.79 3.42 -7.07
C VAL A 5 12.27 2.14 -6.43
N LEU A 6 12.81 1.74 -5.26
CA LEU A 6 12.43 0.50 -4.56
C LEU A 6 12.59 -0.78 -5.42
N PRO A 7 13.82 -1.18 -5.77
CA PRO A 7 14.07 -2.30 -6.69
C PRO A 7 13.48 -3.64 -6.19
N GLU A 8 13.54 -3.92 -4.89
CA GLU A 8 12.97 -5.13 -4.28
C GLU A 8 11.43 -5.15 -4.39
N PHE A 9 10.79 -4.01 -4.13
CA PHE A 9 9.34 -3.87 -4.30
C PHE A 9 8.91 -4.00 -5.77
N GLN A 10 9.67 -3.41 -6.70
CA GLN A 10 9.40 -3.59 -8.13
C GLN A 10 9.53 -5.04 -8.57
N GLU A 11 10.48 -5.79 -8.00
CA GLU A 11 10.65 -7.20 -8.29
C GLU A 11 9.49 -8.02 -7.72
N TYR A 12 9.09 -7.75 -6.48
CA TYR A 12 7.89 -8.33 -5.89
C TYR A 12 6.68 -8.13 -6.81
N LEU A 13 6.44 -6.91 -7.31
CA LEU A 13 5.34 -6.64 -8.23
C LEU A 13 5.49 -7.37 -9.57
N ARG A 14 6.71 -7.55 -10.10
CA ARG A 14 6.96 -8.35 -11.31
C ARG A 14 6.60 -9.82 -11.12
N THR A 15 6.91 -10.39 -9.94
CA THR A 15 6.55 -11.79 -9.63
C THR A 15 5.05 -12.00 -9.46
N LYS A 16 4.31 -10.93 -9.13
CA LYS A 16 2.84 -10.94 -9.10
C LYS A 16 2.34 -10.63 -10.50
N SER A 17 2.07 -11.68 -11.31
CA SER A 17 1.65 -11.63 -12.73
C SER A 17 0.41 -10.77 -13.06
N VAL A 18 -0.18 -10.11 -12.06
CA VAL A 18 -1.35 -9.24 -12.12
C VAL A 18 -0.98 -7.83 -12.60
N PHE A 19 0.28 -7.38 -12.41
CA PHE A 19 0.68 -6.02 -12.75
C PHE A 19 1.40 -5.96 -14.10
N HIS A 20 0.88 -5.15 -15.02
CA HIS A 20 1.61 -4.83 -16.25
C HIS A 20 2.89 -4.05 -15.92
N GLU A 21 4.00 -4.39 -16.57
CA GLU A 21 5.32 -3.81 -16.30
C GLU A 21 5.35 -2.28 -16.39
N LYS A 22 4.56 -1.71 -17.31
CA LYS A 22 4.40 -0.25 -17.46
C LYS A 22 3.85 0.44 -16.21
N TYR A 23 3.10 -0.28 -15.37
CA TYR A 23 2.47 0.28 -14.17
C TYR A 23 3.31 0.13 -12.91
N ILE A 24 4.22 -0.85 -12.86
CA ILE A 24 5.09 -1.14 -11.71
C ILE A 24 5.84 0.10 -11.23
N ARG A 25 6.33 0.93 -12.16
CA ARG A 25 7.02 2.18 -11.83
C ARG A 25 6.15 3.18 -11.06
N PHE A 26 4.84 3.21 -11.32
CA PHE A 26 3.91 4.12 -10.65
C PHE A 26 3.56 3.62 -9.26
N TYR A 27 3.37 2.30 -9.08
CA TYR A 27 3.21 1.71 -7.76
C TYR A 27 4.45 1.94 -6.89
N ALA A 28 5.64 1.75 -7.45
CA ALA A 28 6.89 2.03 -6.75
C ALA A 28 7.06 3.52 -6.39
N HIS A 29 6.60 4.43 -7.26
CA HIS A 29 6.59 5.86 -6.96
C HIS A 29 5.72 6.19 -5.74
N TRP A 30 4.49 5.66 -5.70
CA TRP A 30 3.57 5.89 -4.58
C TRP A 30 4.05 5.24 -3.29
N ALA A 31 4.54 4.01 -3.34
CA ALA A 31 5.13 3.33 -2.20
C ALA A 31 6.33 4.13 -1.63
N SER A 32 7.18 4.71 -2.49
CA SER A 32 8.28 5.56 -2.05
C SER A 32 7.80 6.85 -1.41
N LYS A 33 6.75 7.49 -1.92
CA LYS A 33 6.15 8.68 -1.30
C LYS A 33 5.56 8.35 0.07
N PHE A 34 4.83 7.24 0.17
CA PHE A 34 4.29 6.77 1.43
C PHE A 34 5.40 6.48 2.45
N LEU A 35 6.48 5.79 2.08
CA LEU A 35 7.62 5.56 2.97
C LEU A 35 8.21 6.85 3.53
N SER A 36 8.38 7.86 2.69
CA SER A 36 8.86 9.18 3.13
C SER A 36 7.88 9.86 4.09
N PHE A 37 6.57 9.78 3.81
CA PHE A 37 5.52 10.29 4.70
C PHE A 37 5.49 9.55 6.05
N SER A 38 5.64 8.23 6.03
CA SER A 38 5.66 7.35 7.20
C SER A 38 6.82 7.64 8.14
N LYS A 39 8.00 8.02 7.63
CA LYS A 39 9.15 8.37 8.49
C LYS A 39 8.82 9.48 9.47
N SER A 40 8.06 10.50 9.05
CA SER A 40 7.62 11.60 9.91
C SER A 40 6.41 11.23 10.79
N ASN A 41 5.74 10.12 10.49
CA ASN A 41 4.53 9.66 11.18
C ASN A 41 4.73 8.29 11.88
N GLY A 42 5.98 7.89 12.14
CA GLY A 42 6.33 6.55 12.58
C GLY A 42 5.80 6.15 13.97
N HIS A 43 5.27 7.11 14.74
CA HIS A 43 4.60 6.88 16.01
C HIS A 43 3.15 6.38 15.86
N LEU A 44 2.56 6.51 14.66
CA LEU A 44 1.20 6.08 14.38
C LEU A 44 1.14 4.63 13.92
N SER A 45 0.01 3.96 14.11
CA SER A 45 -0.26 2.66 13.50
C SER A 45 -0.17 2.74 11.98
N TYR A 46 0.15 1.63 11.34
CA TYR A 46 0.27 1.59 9.88
C TYR A 46 -1.03 2.04 9.19
N VAL A 47 -2.18 1.60 9.72
CA VAL A 47 -3.52 1.99 9.23
C VAL A 47 -3.71 3.50 9.28
N LEU A 48 -3.37 4.13 10.41
CA LEU A 48 -3.47 5.58 10.57
C LEU A 48 -2.49 6.34 9.67
N GLN A 49 -1.29 5.80 9.44
CA GLN A 49 -0.35 6.39 8.49
C GLN A 49 -0.91 6.37 7.06
N VAL A 50 -1.51 5.24 6.64
CA VAL A 50 -2.16 5.13 5.32
C VAL A 50 -3.31 6.13 5.22
N GLN A 51 -4.19 6.18 6.20
CA GLN A 51 -5.33 7.10 6.20
C GLN A 51 -4.87 8.56 6.07
N LYS A 52 -3.95 9.01 6.93
CA LYS A 52 -3.42 10.39 6.88
C LYS A 52 -2.70 10.69 5.57
N PHE A 53 -2.01 9.71 4.99
CA PHE A 53 -1.38 9.88 3.69
C PHE A 53 -2.40 10.09 2.58
N LEU A 54 -3.48 9.32 2.55
CA LEU A 54 -4.55 9.48 1.56
C LEU A 54 -5.28 10.81 1.73
N ASP A 55 -5.54 11.22 2.98
CA ASP A 55 -6.13 12.52 3.27
C ASP A 55 -5.21 13.65 2.78
N PHE A 56 -3.91 13.55 3.05
CA PHE A 56 -2.91 14.48 2.51
C PHE A 56 -2.96 14.54 0.97
N LEU A 57 -3.03 13.40 0.28
CA LEU A 57 -3.12 13.37 -1.19
C LEU A 57 -4.40 14.03 -1.71
N LYS A 58 -5.54 13.83 -1.06
CA LYS A 58 -6.82 14.46 -1.44
C LYS A 58 -6.80 15.98 -1.32
N THR A 59 -5.95 16.55 -0.46
CA THR A 59 -5.78 18.02 -0.38
C THR A 59 -4.96 18.60 -1.53
N GLN A 60 -4.27 17.77 -2.31
CA GLN A 60 -3.43 18.23 -3.41
C GLN A 60 -4.28 18.47 -4.67
N LYS A 61 -4.26 19.70 -5.19
CA LYS A 61 -5.08 20.12 -6.35
C LYS A 61 -4.81 19.36 -7.65
N ASN A 62 -3.69 18.65 -7.75
CA ASN A 62 -3.23 17.96 -8.95
C ASN A 62 -3.26 16.43 -8.84
N ILE A 63 -3.91 15.89 -7.81
CA ILE A 63 -4.04 14.45 -7.61
C ILE A 63 -5.49 14.04 -7.87
N ASN A 64 -5.68 13.14 -8.83
CA ASN A 64 -7.00 12.59 -9.16
C ASN A 64 -7.33 11.39 -8.27
N ASP A 65 -8.63 11.06 -8.15
CA ASP A 65 -9.10 9.93 -7.33
C ASP A 65 -8.45 8.59 -7.68
N TRP A 66 -8.21 8.33 -8.98
CA TRP A 66 -7.52 7.11 -9.42
C TRP A 66 -6.07 7.04 -8.93
N GLN A 67 -5.40 8.19 -8.75
CA GLN A 67 -4.05 8.25 -8.19
C GLN A 67 -4.09 8.02 -6.67
N VAL A 68 -5.12 8.52 -5.98
CA VAL A 68 -5.35 8.23 -4.55
C VAL A 68 -5.58 6.73 -4.35
N LYS A 69 -6.40 6.11 -5.20
CA LYS A 69 -6.63 4.66 -5.18
C LYS A 69 -5.33 3.89 -5.43
N GLN A 70 -4.55 4.30 -6.44
CA GLN A 70 -3.27 3.67 -6.73
C GLN A 70 -2.29 3.81 -5.56
N ALA A 71 -2.31 4.95 -4.85
CA ALA A 71 -1.49 5.18 -3.68
C ALA A 71 -1.87 4.26 -2.50
N LEU A 72 -3.17 4.06 -2.26
CA LEU A 72 -3.68 3.10 -1.28
C LEU A 72 -3.21 1.67 -1.60
N GLU A 73 -3.42 1.21 -2.83
CA GLU A 73 -2.99 -0.12 -3.28
C GLU A 73 -1.47 -0.28 -3.13
N SER A 74 -0.70 0.75 -3.49
CA SER A 74 0.77 0.74 -3.36
C SER A 74 1.23 0.60 -1.92
N SER A 75 0.58 1.29 -0.98
CA SER A 75 0.87 1.15 0.45
C SER A 75 0.58 -0.28 0.91
N GLN A 76 -0.61 -0.81 0.63
CA GLN A 76 -0.98 -2.17 1.00
C GLN A 76 -0.01 -3.22 0.43
N LEU A 77 0.36 -3.10 -0.85
CA LEU A 77 1.33 -4.00 -1.49
C LEU A 77 2.69 -3.93 -0.82
N LEU A 78 3.16 -2.72 -0.46
CA LEU A 78 4.43 -2.53 0.23
C LEU A 78 4.44 -3.20 1.61
N ALA A 79 3.32 -3.16 2.31
CA ALA A 79 3.20 -3.86 3.58
C ALA A 79 3.30 -5.38 3.43
N VAL A 80 2.59 -5.93 2.45
CA VAL A 80 2.60 -7.38 2.18
C VAL A 80 3.98 -7.82 1.66
N SER A 81 4.64 -7.02 0.82
CA SER A 81 5.99 -7.33 0.32
C SER A 81 7.04 -7.36 1.43
N ASN A 82 6.79 -6.70 2.56
CA ASN A 82 7.73 -6.58 3.68
C ASN A 82 7.53 -7.65 4.79
N GLN A 83 6.63 -8.62 4.61
CA GLN A 83 6.51 -9.78 5.52
C GLN A 83 7.68 -10.78 5.32
N PRO A 84 8.29 -11.31 6.40
CA PRO A 84 9.30 -10.64 7.22
C PRO A 84 10.75 -10.99 6.83
N LYS A 85 11.59 -9.95 6.82
CA LYS A 85 12.83 -9.98 7.62
C LYS A 85 12.90 -8.88 8.70
N ASN A 86 12.20 -7.74 8.63
CA ASN A 86 12.48 -6.61 9.54
C ASN A 86 11.30 -5.66 9.85
N MET A 87 10.13 -6.15 10.30
CA MET A 87 9.05 -5.25 10.76
C MET A 87 8.75 -5.47 12.24
N LYS A 88 8.86 -4.40 13.05
CA LYS A 88 8.65 -4.45 14.51
C LYS A 88 7.26 -4.98 14.86
N GLU A 89 7.23 -5.84 15.88
CA GLU A 89 6.09 -6.65 16.32
C GLU A 89 4.79 -5.87 16.58
N ASN A 90 4.90 -4.60 16.96
CA ASN A 90 3.77 -3.70 17.23
C ASN A 90 2.95 -3.42 15.96
N ASN A 91 3.61 -3.34 14.80
CA ASN A 91 2.94 -3.12 13.52
C ASN A 91 2.29 -4.40 12.99
N MET A 92 2.73 -5.58 13.45
CA MET A 92 2.21 -6.88 13.01
C MET A 92 0.76 -7.13 13.50
N LYS A 93 0.34 -6.50 14.61
CA LYS A 93 -1.05 -6.57 15.10
C LYS A 93 -2.01 -5.81 14.18
N ASP A 94 -1.67 -4.57 13.81
CA ASP A 94 -2.46 -3.75 12.88
C ASP A 94 -2.60 -4.40 11.49
N PHE A 95 -1.57 -5.12 11.03
CA PHE A 95 -1.64 -5.86 9.77
C PHE A 95 -2.60 -7.04 9.78
N ARG A 96 -2.71 -7.74 10.90
CA ARG A 96 -3.69 -8.82 11.04
C ARG A 96 -5.11 -8.25 11.00
N GLU A 97 -5.33 -7.05 11.54
CA GLU A 97 -6.62 -6.36 11.44
C GLU A 97 -6.97 -5.97 9.99
N LEU A 98 -6.00 -5.51 9.19
CA LEU A 98 -6.22 -5.23 7.76
C LEU A 98 -6.57 -6.49 6.96
N ASN A 99 -5.89 -7.62 7.19
CA ASN A 99 -6.22 -8.90 6.56
C ASN A 99 -7.57 -9.46 7.05
N VAL A 100 -7.97 -9.16 8.29
CA VAL A 100 -9.30 -9.50 8.81
C VAL A 100 -10.36 -8.65 8.12
N TRP A 101 -10.14 -7.35 7.94
CA TRP A 101 -11.04 -6.48 7.18
C TRP A 101 -11.19 -6.92 5.72
N GLU A 102 -10.10 -7.32 5.05
CA GLU A 102 -10.13 -7.83 3.68
C GLU A 102 -10.93 -9.14 3.54
N LYS A 103 -10.83 -10.04 4.55
CA LYS A 103 -11.66 -11.26 4.62
C LYS A 103 -13.14 -10.93 4.90
N VAL A 104 -13.41 -9.97 5.78
CA VAL A 104 -14.77 -9.51 6.09
C VAL A 104 -15.42 -8.86 4.88
N THR A 105 -14.72 -8.01 4.13
CA THR A 105 -15.26 -7.36 2.92
C THR A 105 -15.46 -8.33 1.77
N THR A 106 -14.60 -9.36 1.66
CA THR A 106 -14.74 -10.42 0.64
C THR A 106 -15.93 -11.34 0.93
N GLN A 107 -16.21 -11.65 2.20
CA GLN A 107 -17.40 -12.44 2.60
C GLN A 107 -18.71 -11.66 2.44
N VAL A 108 -18.70 -10.33 2.63
CA VAL A 108 -19.91 -9.49 2.41
C VAL A 108 -20.28 -9.41 0.92
N GLN A 109 -19.32 -9.56 0.00
CA GLN A 109 -19.61 -9.58 -1.45
C GLN A 109 -20.05 -10.95 -2.00
N SER A 110 -19.78 -12.06 -1.30
CA SER A 110 -20.27 -13.39 -1.70
C SER A 110 -21.59 -13.80 -1.04
N GLY A 111 -22.21 -12.91 -0.26
CA GLY A 111 -23.42 -13.18 0.54
C GLY A 111 -24.73 -12.61 -0.01
N LYS A 112 -24.83 -12.28 -1.30
CA LYS A 112 -26.10 -11.98 -1.98
C LYS A 112 -26.24 -12.85 -3.21
N GLY A 113 -26.69 -14.07 -3.01
CA GLY A 113 -26.93 -15.00 -4.10
C GLY A 113 -27.28 -16.40 -3.61
N THR A 114 -28.38 -16.50 -2.86
CA THR A 114 -29.47 -17.49 -2.97
C THR A 114 -30.43 -17.27 -1.82
#